data_AF-A0A439WKP9-F1
#
_entry.id   AF-A0A439WKP9-F1
#
_cell.length_a   1.000
_cell.length_b   1.000
_cell.length_c   1.000
_cell.angle_alpha   90.00
_cell.angle_beta   90.00
_cell.angle_gamma   90.00
#
_symmetry.space_group_name_H-M   'P 1'
#
loop_
_entity.id
_entity.type
_entity.pdbx_description
1 polymer ?
#
loop_
_entity_poly.entity_id
_entity_poly.type
_entity_poly.pdbx_seq_one_letter_code
_entity_poly.pdbx_strand_id
1 'polypeptide(L)'
;MVLSRRGVVIGGLALVAVGATGNIVQAATAKSFFAGTAIDNNFVYRKTNFAKIDKRWHRQIVKYFSSEPVGTVVVDTRHHFLYLIMENKTAIRYGVGVGKEGFKWYGRATIERRALWPQWVPPPEMRKRRPELPDMIAGGASNNPLGPRALYLYRDGADIGYRLHGTLEPWSIGTDASSGCIRMFPEDIIDLYQRCPIGTAVEVLPHIADQAPASTSVE
;
A
#
# COMPACT_ATOMS: atom_id res chain seq x y z
N MET A 1 -57.52 -25.20 50.22
CA MET A 1 -57.11 -26.02 49.08
C MET A 1 -56.00 -25.27 48.35
N VAL A 2 -54.76 -25.76 48.52
CA VAL A 2 -53.51 -25.55 47.76
C VAL A 2 -53.17 -24.14 47.21
N LEU A 3 -52.26 -23.46 47.93
CA LEU A 3 -51.38 -22.42 47.40
C LEU A 3 -50.39 -23.02 46.39
N SER A 4 -50.25 -22.43 45.20
CA SER A 4 -49.17 -22.74 44.25
C SER A 4 -48.31 -21.51 43.99
N ARG A 5 -47.02 -21.64 44.32
CA ARG A 5 -45.96 -20.66 44.08
C ARG A 5 -45.46 -20.79 42.65
N ARG A 6 -45.60 -19.74 41.83
CA ARG A 6 -44.70 -19.49 40.70
C ARG A 6 -44.39 -18.00 40.64
N GLY A 7 -43.12 -17.70 40.86
CA GLY A 7 -42.60 -16.36 40.90
C GLY A 7 -42.16 -15.85 39.52
N VAL A 8 -42.12 -14.51 39.46
CA VAL A 8 -41.13 -13.62 38.83
C VAL A 8 -40.87 -13.78 37.33
N VAL A 9 -41.12 -12.72 36.55
CA VAL A 9 -40.12 -11.76 36.03
C VAL A 9 -40.81 -10.88 34.97
N ILE A 10 -40.89 -9.59 35.27
CA ILE A 10 -41.11 -8.52 34.29
C ILE A 10 -39.86 -8.44 33.43
N GLY A 11 -39.95 -8.87 32.17
CA GLY A 11 -38.89 -8.76 31.19
C GLY A 11 -39.24 -7.71 30.13
N GLY A 12 -38.88 -6.45 30.38
CA GLY A 12 -38.66 -5.52 29.29
C GLY A 12 -37.23 -5.69 28.80
N LEU A 13 -37.01 -5.80 27.49
CA LEU A 13 -35.74 -5.37 26.91
C LEU A 13 -35.91 -4.91 25.46
N ALA A 14 -35.38 -3.72 25.22
CA ALA A 14 -35.32 -2.98 23.98
C ALA A 14 -34.74 -3.77 22.80
N LEU A 15 -35.32 -3.58 21.62
CA LEU A 15 -34.67 -3.83 20.34
C LEU A 15 -33.47 -2.88 20.19
N VAL A 16 -32.28 -3.35 20.59
CA VAL A 16 -31.01 -2.70 20.27
C VAL A 16 -30.64 -3.07 18.83
N ALA A 17 -31.00 -2.21 17.88
CA ALA A 17 -30.48 -2.26 16.53
C ALA A 17 -29.09 -1.59 16.49
N VAL A 18 -28.06 -2.28 16.98
CA VAL A 18 -26.66 -1.83 16.86
C VAL A 18 -25.88 -2.89 16.09
N GLY A 19 -25.56 -2.59 14.84
CA GLY A 19 -24.69 -3.44 14.02
C GLY A 19 -24.50 -3.03 12.57
N ALA A 20 -25.41 -2.23 11.99
CA ALA A 20 -25.34 -1.88 10.57
C ALA A 20 -24.63 -0.55 10.24
N THR A 21 -24.36 0.31 11.23
CA THR A 21 -23.88 1.68 10.98
C THR A 21 -22.38 1.77 10.66
N GLY A 22 -21.54 0.91 11.24
CA GLY A 22 -20.09 0.95 11.04
C GLY A 22 -19.64 0.64 9.61
N ASN A 23 -20.24 -0.37 8.98
CA ASN A 23 -19.89 -0.79 7.62
C ASN A 23 -20.35 0.22 6.55
N ILE A 24 -21.47 0.90 6.78
CA ILE A 24 -22.01 1.89 5.82
C ILE A 24 -21.16 3.16 5.82
N VAL A 25 -20.72 3.63 6.99
CA VAL A 25 -19.85 4.81 7.10
C VAL A 25 -18.47 4.56 6.48
N GLN A 26 -17.87 3.38 6.71
CA GLN A 26 -16.54 3.07 6.16
C GLN A 26 -16.56 2.87 4.64
N ALA A 27 -17.60 2.21 4.10
CA ALA A 27 -17.78 2.06 2.65
C ALA A 27 -18.11 3.39 1.95
N ALA A 28 -18.92 4.26 2.56
CA ALA A 28 -19.19 5.60 2.06
C ALA A 28 -17.93 6.48 2.05
N THR A 29 -17.10 6.37 3.09
CA THR A 29 -15.81 7.07 3.19
C THR A 29 -14.85 6.60 2.08
N ALA A 30 -14.75 5.29 1.85
CA ALA A 30 -13.92 4.73 0.78
C ALA A 30 -14.36 5.18 -0.63
N LYS A 31 -15.66 5.31 -0.90
CA LYS A 31 -16.17 5.82 -2.19
C LYS A 31 -15.71 7.24 -2.50
N SER A 32 -15.58 8.10 -1.48
CA SER A 32 -15.19 9.50 -1.66
C SER A 32 -13.77 9.70 -2.21
N PHE A 33 -12.90 8.69 -2.03
CA PHE A 33 -11.52 8.69 -2.52
C PHE A 33 -11.39 8.45 -4.04
N PHE A 34 -12.50 8.29 -4.77
CA PHE A 34 -12.46 8.05 -6.21
C PHE A 34 -13.22 9.12 -7.01
N ALA A 35 -12.63 9.54 -8.12
CA ALA A 35 -13.16 10.57 -9.03
C ALA A 35 -13.44 9.98 -10.42
N GLY A 36 -14.25 8.91 -10.45
CA GLY A 36 -14.60 8.18 -11.67
C GLY A 36 -13.58 7.10 -12.06
N THR A 37 -13.51 6.80 -13.35
CA THR A 37 -12.64 5.78 -13.94
C THR A 37 -11.78 6.36 -15.07
N ALA A 38 -10.71 5.66 -15.42
CA ALA A 38 -9.87 5.92 -16.57
C ALA A 38 -9.52 4.61 -17.27
N ILE A 39 -9.12 4.72 -18.54
CA ILE A 39 -8.67 3.59 -19.36
C ILE A 39 -7.15 3.71 -19.54
N ASP A 40 -6.45 2.60 -19.30
CA ASP A 40 -5.02 2.45 -19.58
C ASP A 40 -4.77 1.06 -20.18
N ASN A 41 -4.22 0.99 -21.39
CA ASN A 41 -3.98 -0.28 -22.10
C ASN A 41 -5.22 -1.19 -22.18
N ASN A 42 -6.39 -0.62 -22.51
CA ASN A 42 -7.69 -1.31 -22.57
C ASN A 42 -8.24 -1.83 -21.23
N PHE A 43 -7.58 -1.53 -20.11
CA PHE A 43 -8.08 -1.83 -18.78
C PHE A 43 -8.66 -0.59 -18.10
N VAL A 44 -9.75 -0.78 -17.38
CA VAL A 44 -10.41 0.28 -16.63
C VAL A 44 -9.88 0.27 -15.19
N TYR A 45 -9.37 1.40 -14.69
CA TYR A 45 -9.08 1.60 -13.27
C TYR A 45 -9.89 2.74 -12.67
N ARG A 46 -10.05 2.71 -11.35
CA ARG A 46 -10.69 3.80 -10.60
C ARG A 46 -9.67 4.91 -10.39
N LYS A 47 -10.03 6.13 -10.76
CA LYS A 47 -9.17 7.32 -10.57
C LYS A 47 -9.19 7.76 -9.13
N THR A 48 -8.04 8.12 -8.60
CA THR A 48 -7.90 8.73 -7.28
C THR A 48 -8.53 10.12 -7.28
N ASN A 49 -9.33 10.42 -6.26
CA ASN A 49 -9.84 11.76 -6.01
C ASN A 49 -8.82 12.56 -5.21
N PHE A 50 -7.85 13.17 -5.89
CA PHE A 50 -6.81 13.98 -5.25
C PHE A 50 -7.36 15.19 -4.47
N ALA A 51 -8.59 15.64 -4.73
CA ALA A 51 -9.23 16.68 -3.91
C ALA A 51 -9.56 16.21 -2.48
N LYS A 52 -9.61 14.89 -2.23
CA LYS A 52 -9.79 14.30 -0.90
C LYS A 52 -8.49 13.78 -0.28
N ILE A 53 -7.42 13.67 -1.08
CA ILE A 53 -6.11 13.28 -0.60
C ILE A 53 -5.41 14.52 -0.03
N ASP A 54 -4.80 14.40 1.15
CA ASP A 54 -3.94 15.45 1.70
C ASP A 54 -2.83 15.80 0.71
N LYS A 55 -2.64 17.10 0.44
CA LYS A 55 -1.66 17.64 -0.50
C LYS A 55 -0.23 17.18 -0.22
N ARG A 56 0.11 16.82 1.03
CA ARG A 56 1.43 16.26 1.36
C ARG A 56 1.75 14.98 0.57
N TRP A 57 0.73 14.19 0.24
CA TRP A 57 0.85 12.90 -0.46
C TRP A 57 0.78 13.02 -1.98
N HIS A 58 0.50 14.22 -2.49
CA HIS A 58 0.46 14.46 -3.92
C HIS A 58 1.88 14.39 -4.50
N ARG A 59 1.99 13.87 -5.72
CA ARG A 59 3.22 13.93 -6.49
C ARG A 59 3.65 15.38 -6.68
N GLN A 60 4.91 15.67 -6.35
CA GLN A 60 5.44 17.02 -6.44
C GLN A 60 6.96 17.01 -6.60
N ILE A 61 7.49 18.02 -7.28
CA ILE A 61 8.93 18.26 -7.34
C ILE A 61 9.35 18.96 -6.05
N VAL A 62 10.36 18.43 -5.36
CA VAL A 62 10.89 18.99 -4.12
C VAL A 62 12.40 19.20 -4.23
N LYS A 63 12.93 20.12 -3.42
CA LYS A 63 14.37 20.14 -3.14
C LYS A 63 14.73 18.86 -2.39
N TYR A 64 15.74 18.15 -2.87
CA TYR A 64 16.20 16.90 -2.28
C TYR A 64 17.70 16.76 -2.51
N PHE A 65 18.44 16.66 -1.42
CA PHE A 65 19.89 16.49 -1.45
C PHE A 65 20.18 15.02 -1.26
N SER A 66 20.64 14.36 -2.33
CA SER A 66 21.04 12.97 -2.31
C SER A 66 22.45 12.82 -2.86
N SER A 67 23.18 11.83 -2.35
CA SER A 67 24.41 11.33 -2.98
C SER A 67 24.12 10.37 -4.14
N GLU A 68 22.87 9.94 -4.30
CA GLU A 68 22.48 9.02 -5.36
C GLU A 68 22.53 9.68 -6.74
N PRO A 69 22.88 8.93 -7.79
CA PRO A 69 22.81 9.41 -9.17
C PRO A 69 21.40 9.87 -9.58
N VAL A 70 21.34 10.77 -10.56
CA VAL A 70 20.08 11.13 -11.24
C VAL A 70 19.43 9.89 -11.85
N GLY A 71 18.12 9.75 -11.69
CA GLY A 71 17.35 8.58 -12.13
C GLY A 71 17.24 7.46 -11.10
N THR A 72 17.99 7.52 -9.98
CA THR A 72 17.81 6.56 -8.88
C THR A 72 16.48 6.78 -8.17
N VAL A 73 15.85 5.68 -7.74
CA VAL A 73 14.68 5.71 -6.86
C VAL A 73 15.14 5.54 -5.41
N VAL A 74 14.76 6.45 -4.53
CA VAL A 74 15.00 6.35 -3.09
C VAL A 74 13.67 6.16 -2.37
N VAL A 75 13.55 5.11 -1.56
CA VAL A 75 12.35 4.80 -0.79
C VAL A 75 12.61 5.10 0.68
N ASP A 76 11.87 6.06 1.22
CA ASP A 76 11.82 6.39 2.64
C ASP A 76 10.56 5.77 3.24
N THR A 77 10.72 4.56 3.76
CA THR A 77 9.61 3.81 4.37
C THR A 77 9.10 4.45 5.65
N ARG A 78 9.94 5.20 6.37
CA ARG A 78 9.59 5.85 7.62
C ARG A 78 8.68 7.06 7.42
N HIS A 79 8.94 7.84 6.39
CA HIS A 79 8.17 9.05 6.09
C HIS A 79 7.13 8.85 4.99
N HIS A 80 6.97 7.60 4.50
CA HIS A 80 6.00 7.22 3.48
C HIS A 80 6.18 8.00 2.18
N PHE A 81 7.43 8.17 1.77
CA PHE A 81 7.77 8.84 0.52
C PHE A 81 8.70 8.00 -0.35
N LEU A 82 8.48 8.11 -1.65
CA LEU A 82 9.40 7.65 -2.68
C LEU A 82 9.89 8.86 -3.46
N TYR A 83 11.18 8.89 -3.76
CA TYR A 83 11.84 9.98 -4.48
C TYR A 83 12.47 9.41 -5.76
N LEU A 84 12.17 10.00 -6.91
CA LEU A 84 12.96 9.80 -8.13
C LEU A 84 13.93 10.97 -8.24
N ILE A 85 15.23 10.70 -8.13
CA ILE A 85 16.27 11.73 -8.12
C ILE A 85 16.34 12.43 -9.48
N MET A 86 16.34 13.75 -9.43
CA MET A 86 16.42 14.63 -10.60
C MET A 86 17.67 15.50 -10.50
N GLU A 87 17.95 16.22 -11.58
CA GLU A 87 19.01 17.22 -11.61
C GLU A 87 18.74 18.39 -10.64
N ASN A 88 19.73 19.28 -10.49
CA ASN A 88 19.60 20.53 -9.74
C ASN A 88 19.18 20.36 -8.27
N LYS A 89 19.58 19.25 -7.63
CA LYS A 89 19.26 18.93 -6.22
C LYS A 89 17.76 18.88 -5.99
N THR A 90 17.05 18.28 -6.94
CA THR A 90 15.60 18.06 -6.86
C THR A 90 15.26 16.59 -6.97
N ALA A 91 14.04 16.23 -6.60
CA ALA A 91 13.47 14.92 -6.84
C ALA A 91 11.97 15.05 -7.12
N ILE A 92 11.42 14.11 -7.89
CA ILE A 92 9.96 13.90 -7.91
C ILE A 92 9.64 13.06 -6.67
N ARG A 93 8.87 13.62 -5.74
CA ARG A 93 8.39 12.93 -4.54
C ARG A 93 6.98 12.40 -4.78
N TYR A 94 6.75 11.15 -4.38
CA TYR A 94 5.47 10.47 -4.41
C TYR A 94 5.09 10.03 -2.99
N GLY A 95 3.82 10.19 -2.61
CA GLY A 95 3.30 9.57 -1.39
C GLY A 95 3.16 8.07 -1.58
N VAL A 96 3.58 7.27 -0.59
CA VAL A 96 3.45 5.81 -0.64
C VAL A 96 2.77 5.25 0.59
N GLY A 97 2.16 4.07 0.48
CA GLY A 97 1.80 3.23 1.62
C GLY A 97 2.85 2.15 1.79
N VAL A 98 3.20 1.82 3.03
CA VAL A 98 4.24 0.82 3.31
C VAL A 98 3.58 -0.36 3.99
N GLY A 99 3.56 -1.52 3.34
CA GLY A 99 3.04 -2.72 4.01
C GLY A 99 4.08 -3.31 4.96
N LYS A 100 3.65 -4.25 5.82
CA LYS A 100 4.56 -4.95 6.75
C LYS A 100 5.79 -5.58 6.07
N GLU A 101 5.68 -6.00 4.82
CA GLU A 101 6.82 -6.54 4.06
C GLU A 101 7.75 -5.43 3.59
N GLY A 102 7.23 -4.22 3.39
CA GLY A 102 7.99 -3.02 3.07
C GLY A 102 9.04 -2.64 4.12
N PHE A 103 8.83 -3.04 5.38
CA PHE A 103 9.78 -2.84 6.48
C PHE A 103 10.81 -3.96 6.62
N LYS A 104 10.59 -5.15 6.04
CA LYS A 104 11.46 -6.33 6.28
C LYS A 104 12.85 -6.22 5.65
N TRP A 105 13.07 -5.26 4.76
CA TRP A 105 14.28 -5.19 3.95
C TRP A 105 14.64 -3.74 3.61
N TYR A 106 15.94 -3.46 3.57
CA TYR A 106 16.51 -2.18 3.17
C TYR A 106 17.83 -2.36 2.39
N GLY A 107 18.31 -1.26 1.80
CA GLY A 107 19.53 -1.13 1.01
C GLY A 107 19.28 -1.13 -0.49
N ARG A 108 20.36 -1.39 -1.25
CA ARG A 108 20.38 -1.28 -2.71
C ARG A 108 19.71 -2.43 -3.43
N ALA A 109 19.01 -2.13 -4.51
CA ALA A 109 18.45 -3.06 -5.48
C ALA A 109 18.38 -2.42 -6.87
N THR A 110 17.98 -3.22 -7.85
CA THR A 110 17.76 -2.79 -9.24
C THR A 110 16.38 -3.23 -9.70
N ILE A 111 15.73 -2.41 -10.52
CA ILE A 111 14.52 -2.83 -11.23
C ILE A 111 14.94 -3.71 -12.40
N GLU A 112 14.82 -5.03 -12.28
CA GLU A 112 15.14 -5.96 -13.38
C GLU A 112 13.90 -6.50 -14.11
N ARG A 113 12.74 -6.46 -13.47
CA ARG A 113 11.47 -6.81 -14.10
C ARG A 113 10.42 -5.74 -13.89
N ARG A 114 9.59 -5.56 -14.90
CA ARG A 114 8.52 -4.57 -14.96
C ARG A 114 7.30 -5.22 -15.58
N ALA A 115 6.11 -4.93 -15.06
CA ALA A 115 4.87 -5.47 -15.60
C ALA A 115 3.80 -4.38 -15.76
N LEU A 116 3.18 -4.37 -16.93
CA LEU A 116 1.91 -3.68 -17.18
C LEU A 116 0.80 -4.60 -16.68
N TRP A 117 -0.13 -4.07 -15.88
CA TRP A 117 -1.30 -4.78 -15.36
C TRP A 117 -0.97 -6.20 -14.88
N PRO A 118 -0.06 -6.32 -13.88
CA PRO A 118 0.47 -7.61 -13.46
C PRO A 118 -0.61 -8.52 -12.92
N GLN A 119 -0.50 -9.82 -13.19
CA GLN A 119 -1.20 -10.82 -12.37
C GLN A 119 -0.70 -10.78 -10.93
N TRP A 120 -1.56 -11.13 -9.99
CA TRP A 120 -1.21 -11.24 -8.58
C TRP A 120 -1.40 -12.67 -8.09
N VAL A 121 -0.36 -13.20 -7.44
CA VAL A 121 -0.39 -14.47 -6.73
C VAL A 121 -0.20 -14.14 -5.26
N PRO A 122 -1.14 -14.54 -4.36
CA PRO A 122 -0.98 -14.27 -2.94
C PRO A 122 0.31 -14.91 -2.41
N PRO A 123 1.14 -14.18 -1.63
CA PRO A 123 2.33 -14.75 -1.03
C PRO A 123 1.99 -15.98 -0.17
N PRO A 124 2.89 -16.99 -0.07
CA PRO A 124 2.62 -18.21 0.70
C PRO A 124 2.17 -17.96 2.14
N GLU A 125 2.79 -16.99 2.82
CA GLU A 125 2.42 -16.60 4.18
C GLU A 125 1.03 -15.96 4.28
N MET A 126 0.59 -15.29 3.21
CA MET A 126 -0.78 -14.79 3.12
C MET A 126 -1.77 -15.94 2.94
N ARG A 127 -1.47 -16.91 2.07
CA ARG A 127 -2.31 -18.10 1.84
C ARG A 127 -2.46 -18.95 3.10
N LYS A 128 -1.40 -19.11 3.90
CA LYS A 128 -1.48 -19.82 5.19
C LYS A 128 -2.48 -19.18 6.15
N ARG A 129 -2.52 -17.84 6.21
CA ARG A 129 -3.44 -17.10 7.09
C ARG A 129 -4.85 -16.96 6.50
N ARG A 130 -4.96 -16.97 5.18
CA ARG A 130 -6.19 -16.75 4.42
C ARG A 130 -6.31 -17.80 3.30
N PRO A 131 -6.65 -19.06 3.65
CA PRO A 131 -6.73 -20.15 2.68
C PRO A 131 -7.88 -19.99 1.67
N GLU A 132 -8.82 -19.08 1.93
CA GLU A 132 -9.93 -18.75 1.03
C GLU A 132 -9.54 -17.85 -0.15
N LEU A 133 -8.31 -17.30 -0.16
CA LEU A 133 -7.83 -16.49 -1.26
C LEU A 133 -7.67 -17.32 -2.53
N PRO A 134 -8.00 -16.76 -3.72
CA PRO A 134 -7.75 -17.45 -4.98
C PRO A 134 -6.26 -17.68 -5.18
N ASP A 135 -5.89 -18.76 -5.88
CA ASP A 135 -4.49 -19.05 -6.19
C ASP A 135 -3.84 -17.95 -7.05
N MET A 136 -4.64 -17.26 -7.87
CA MET A 136 -4.19 -16.17 -8.72
C MET A 136 -5.35 -15.21 -9.05
N ILE A 137 -5.05 -13.92 -9.14
CA ILE A 137 -5.93 -12.89 -9.70
C ILE A 137 -5.31 -12.38 -10.99
N ALA A 138 -6.10 -12.43 -12.07
CA ALA A 138 -5.64 -12.04 -13.39
C ALA A 138 -5.19 -10.58 -13.43
N GLY A 139 -4.25 -10.30 -14.34
CA GLY A 139 -3.85 -8.93 -14.65
C GLY A 139 -5.03 -8.09 -15.10
N GLY A 140 -5.11 -6.84 -14.62
CA GLY A 140 -6.20 -5.94 -15.01
C GLY A 140 -7.55 -6.19 -14.33
N ALA A 141 -7.68 -7.25 -13.53
CA ALA A 141 -8.89 -7.45 -12.74
C ALA A 141 -9.10 -6.29 -11.76
N SER A 142 -10.35 -5.87 -11.60
CA SER A 142 -10.71 -4.71 -10.76
C SER A 142 -10.43 -4.91 -9.26
N ASN A 143 -10.23 -6.15 -8.83
CA ASN A 143 -9.86 -6.55 -7.47
C ASN A 143 -8.38 -6.93 -7.32
N ASN A 144 -7.55 -6.73 -8.35
CA ASN A 144 -6.12 -7.04 -8.29
C ASN A 144 -5.38 -6.00 -7.42
N PRO A 145 -4.74 -6.42 -6.31
CA PRO A 145 -4.15 -5.49 -5.34
C PRO A 145 -2.87 -4.80 -5.84
N LEU A 146 -2.29 -5.25 -6.97
CA LEU A 146 -1.10 -4.62 -7.55
C LEU A 146 -1.43 -3.40 -8.42
N GLY A 147 -2.70 -3.22 -8.79
CA GLY A 147 -3.13 -2.10 -9.64
C GLY A 147 -2.50 -2.14 -11.05
N PRO A 148 -2.27 -0.97 -11.67
CA PRO A 148 -1.93 -0.90 -13.08
C PRO A 148 -0.49 -1.29 -13.42
N ARG A 149 0.45 -1.25 -12.46
CA ARG A 149 1.88 -1.47 -12.71
C ARG A 149 2.54 -2.11 -11.51
N ALA A 150 3.58 -2.91 -11.76
CA ALA A 150 4.53 -3.33 -10.74
C ALA A 150 5.97 -3.28 -11.26
N LEU A 151 6.87 -2.80 -10.39
CA LEU A 151 8.32 -2.80 -10.56
C LEU A 151 8.89 -3.79 -9.55
N TYR A 152 9.63 -4.78 -10.05
CA TYR A 152 10.16 -5.88 -9.24
C TYR A 152 11.62 -5.61 -8.96
N LEU A 153 11.97 -5.61 -7.68
CA LEU A 153 13.32 -5.31 -7.24
C LEU A 153 14.14 -6.59 -7.16
N TYR A 154 15.37 -6.50 -7.61
CA TYR A 154 16.35 -7.56 -7.63
C TYR A 154 17.62 -7.12 -6.92
N ARG A 155 18.32 -8.05 -6.30
CA ARG A 155 19.67 -7.86 -5.75
C ARG A 155 20.50 -9.07 -6.16
N ASP A 156 21.70 -8.83 -6.66
CA ASP A 156 22.64 -9.87 -7.09
C ASP A 156 22.03 -10.90 -8.06
N GLY A 157 21.18 -10.41 -8.99
CA GLY A 157 20.50 -11.23 -10.00
C GLY A 157 19.30 -12.05 -9.52
N ALA A 158 18.86 -11.87 -8.26
CA ALA A 158 17.72 -12.59 -7.68
C ALA A 158 16.56 -11.65 -7.31
N ASP A 159 15.31 -12.07 -7.58
CA ASP A 159 14.08 -11.39 -7.11
C ASP A 159 14.03 -11.47 -5.58
N ILE A 160 14.11 -10.31 -4.92
CA ILE A 160 14.06 -10.23 -3.45
C ILE A 160 12.64 -10.26 -2.90
N GLY A 161 11.63 -10.39 -3.77
CA GLY A 161 10.22 -10.37 -3.41
C GLY A 161 9.70 -8.97 -3.09
N TYR A 162 10.51 -7.92 -3.25
CA TYR A 162 10.17 -6.54 -2.96
C TYR A 162 9.68 -5.81 -4.20
N ARG A 163 8.59 -5.05 -4.08
CA ARG A 163 7.90 -4.46 -5.23
C ARG A 163 7.44 -3.03 -4.96
N LEU A 164 7.53 -2.21 -5.99
CA LEU A 164 6.82 -0.93 -6.07
C LEU A 164 5.61 -1.15 -6.96
N HIS A 165 4.39 -0.94 -6.46
CA HIS A 165 3.17 -1.26 -7.19
C HIS A 165 2.03 -0.28 -6.90
N GLY A 166 0.98 -0.33 -7.71
CA GLY A 166 -0.23 0.45 -7.51
C GLY A 166 -1.08 -0.06 -6.34
N THR A 167 -2.11 0.67 -5.96
CA THR A 167 -3.09 0.23 -4.95
C THR A 167 -4.52 0.48 -5.39
N LEU A 168 -5.44 -0.36 -4.93
CA LEU A 168 -6.89 -0.11 -5.00
C LEU A 168 -7.41 0.69 -3.80
N GLU A 169 -6.54 0.96 -2.83
CA GLU A 169 -6.85 1.56 -1.53
C GLU A 169 -6.10 2.90 -1.41
N PRO A 170 -6.55 3.97 -2.09
CA PRO A 170 -5.87 5.27 -2.03
C PRO A 170 -5.75 5.83 -0.60
N TRP A 171 -6.66 5.47 0.31
CA TRP A 171 -6.58 5.84 1.72
C TRP A 171 -5.44 5.15 2.49
N SER A 172 -4.79 4.12 1.93
CA SER A 172 -3.63 3.48 2.56
C SER A 172 -2.33 4.26 2.37
N ILE A 173 -2.31 5.26 1.48
CA ILE A 173 -1.11 6.09 1.26
C ILE A 173 -0.86 6.94 2.50
N GLY A 174 0.39 6.96 2.96
CA GLY A 174 0.78 7.63 4.19
C GLY A 174 0.56 6.81 5.46
N THR A 175 0.31 5.51 5.34
CA THR A 175 0.05 4.61 6.47
C THR A 175 0.87 3.33 6.39
N ASP A 176 1.01 2.67 7.53
CA ASP A 176 1.59 1.34 7.66
C ASP A 176 0.50 0.29 7.37
N ALA A 177 0.46 -0.18 6.13
CA ALA A 177 -0.52 -1.18 5.69
C ALA A 177 -0.18 -2.56 6.26
N SER A 178 -1.21 -3.41 6.40
CA SER A 178 -1.06 -4.74 6.98
C SER A 178 -0.32 -5.75 6.09
N SER A 179 -0.20 -5.47 4.79
CA SER A 179 0.39 -6.38 3.78
C SER A 179 0.95 -5.64 2.56
N GLY A 180 1.85 -6.28 1.81
CA GLY A 180 2.47 -5.72 0.61
C GLY A 180 3.77 -4.98 0.88
N CYS A 181 4.47 -4.62 -0.19
CA CYS A 181 5.74 -3.90 -0.16
C CYS A 181 5.46 -2.38 -0.17
N ILE A 182 5.68 -1.71 -1.31
CA ILE A 182 5.41 -0.28 -1.48
C ILE A 182 4.21 -0.07 -2.40
N ARG A 183 3.18 0.58 -1.86
CA ARG A 183 1.92 0.89 -2.52
C ARG A 183 1.91 2.34 -2.97
N MET A 184 1.50 2.59 -4.21
CA MET A 184 1.42 3.93 -4.80
C MET A 184 0.02 4.16 -5.40
N PHE A 185 -0.40 5.41 -5.51
CA PHE A 185 -1.62 5.72 -6.28
C PHE A 185 -1.50 5.17 -7.71
N PRO A 186 -2.60 4.69 -8.34
CA PRO A 186 -2.58 4.22 -9.72
C PRO A 186 -1.93 5.20 -10.69
N GLU A 187 -2.24 6.49 -10.57
CA GLU A 187 -1.69 7.55 -11.41
C GLU A 187 -0.17 7.73 -11.21
N ASP A 188 0.30 7.56 -9.98
CA ASP A 188 1.70 7.78 -9.61
C ASP A 188 2.59 6.59 -9.99
N ILE A 189 2.10 5.35 -9.85
CA ILE A 189 2.86 4.19 -10.32
C ILE A 189 2.93 4.14 -11.85
N ILE A 190 1.91 4.64 -12.57
CA ILE A 190 1.95 4.78 -14.03
C ILE A 190 3.05 5.76 -14.44
N ASP A 191 3.13 6.92 -13.78
CA ASP A 191 4.18 7.92 -14.01
C ASP A 191 5.58 7.37 -13.66
N LEU A 192 5.75 6.79 -12.46
CA LEU A 192 7.03 6.20 -12.05
C LEU A 192 7.48 5.09 -13.01
N TYR A 193 6.55 4.23 -13.44
CA TYR A 193 6.83 3.17 -14.40
C TYR A 193 7.38 3.75 -15.69
N GLN A 194 6.81 4.82 -16.25
CA GLN A 194 7.32 5.42 -17.50
C GLN A 194 8.74 5.96 -17.37
N ARG A 195 9.13 6.42 -16.17
CA ARG A 195 10.43 7.04 -15.90
C ARG A 195 11.54 6.05 -15.54
N CYS A 196 11.17 4.87 -15.06
CA CYS A 196 12.13 3.89 -14.53
C CYS A 196 12.29 2.70 -15.50
N PRO A 197 13.26 2.72 -16.44
CA PRO A 197 13.60 1.56 -17.25
C PRO A 197 14.13 0.38 -16.43
N ILE A 198 14.24 -0.80 -17.06
CA ILE A 198 15.02 -1.90 -16.49
C ILE A 198 16.46 -1.42 -16.28
N GLY A 199 17.07 -1.78 -15.16
CA GLY A 199 18.38 -1.29 -14.74
C GLY A 199 18.33 -0.05 -13.83
N THR A 200 17.15 0.52 -13.58
CA THR A 200 17.02 1.65 -12.65
C THR A 200 17.45 1.23 -11.24
N ALA A 201 18.39 1.97 -10.66
CA ALA A 201 18.85 1.76 -9.29
C ALA A 201 17.77 2.16 -8.28
N VAL A 202 17.68 1.40 -7.19
CA VAL A 202 16.77 1.64 -6.08
C VAL A 202 17.54 1.56 -4.77
N GLU A 203 17.37 2.54 -3.89
CA GLU A 203 17.85 2.53 -2.51
C GLU A 203 16.64 2.57 -1.57
N VAL A 204 16.47 1.54 -0.75
CA VAL A 204 15.47 1.56 0.33
C VAL A 204 16.17 1.94 1.62
N LEU A 205 15.78 3.07 2.22
CA LEU A 205 16.47 3.60 3.39
C LEU A 205 16.25 2.71 4.63
N PRO A 206 17.23 2.63 5.54
CA PRO A 206 17.07 1.93 6.82
C PRO A 206 15.89 2.50 7.63
N HIS A 207 15.12 1.62 8.23
CA HIS A 207 14.06 1.99 9.17
C HIS A 207 14.62 1.81 10.59
N ILE A 208 14.65 2.90 11.37
CA ILE A 208 15.37 2.97 12.65
C ILE A 208 14.71 2.12 13.76
N ALA A 209 13.49 1.61 13.58
CA ALA A 209 12.82 0.78 14.58
C ALA A 209 13.65 -0.48 14.95
N ASP A 210 14.39 -1.04 13.98
CA ASP A 210 15.28 -2.19 14.19
C ASP A 210 16.67 -1.80 14.75
N GLN A 211 16.96 -0.51 14.88
CA GLN A 211 18.20 0.03 15.48
C GLN A 211 17.99 0.62 16.87
N ALA A 212 16.78 0.58 17.42
CA ALA A 212 16.61 0.82 18.85
C ALA A 212 17.38 -0.30 19.59
N PRO A 213 18.34 0.02 20.48
CA PRO A 213 18.90 -1.01 21.34
C PRO A 213 17.72 -1.67 22.06
N ALA A 214 17.65 -3.00 22.02
CA ALA A 214 16.68 -3.75 22.81
C ALA A 214 16.75 -3.16 24.22
N SER A 215 15.62 -2.62 24.69
CA SER A 215 15.55 -1.99 26.00
C SER A 215 16.18 -2.95 26.99
N THR A 216 17.37 -2.60 27.49
CA THR A 216 17.96 -3.27 28.64
C THR A 216 16.93 -3.07 29.73
N SER A 217 16.18 -4.13 30.02
CA SER A 217 15.41 -4.25 31.23
C SER A 217 16.42 -4.09 32.36
N VAL A 218 16.46 -2.88 32.93
CA VAL A 218 17.10 -2.63 34.21
C VAL A 218 16.19 -3.28 35.25
N GLU A 219 16.80 -4.14 36.07
CA GLU A 219 16.21 -4.85 37.21
C GLU A 219 15.33 -3.98 38.11
#